data_AF-A0A3P1WHS7-F1
#
_entry.id   AF-A0A3P1WHS7-F1
#
_cell.length_a   1.000
_cell.length_b   1.000
_cell.length_c   1.000
_cell.angle_alpha   90.00
_cell.angle_beta   90.00
_cell.angle_gamma   90.00
#
_symmetry.space_group_name_H-M   'P 1'
#
loop_
_entity.id
_entity.type
_entity.pdbx_description
1 polymer ?
#
loop_
_entity_poly.entity_id
_entity_poly.type
_entity_poly.pdbx_seq_one_letter_code
_entity_poly.pdbx_strand_id
1 'polypeptide(L)'
;MNRFQFVEDHKSAWGVKRLCQVIGIARSSFYAWRAGAPKRAARAQADVALAARIRALQDPAQGGDRGYGAPRITADLNEGAPADQRVNHKRVARVMACFGLSGTRLHRRRRTTRSDQAGCRFDDLIDRDFRTGEPNQRYVGDITYLPVQDGSTLYFASVIDLGSRKLTGWAMGQHMRTELVEEALKAACAQRGGLAGAVFHSDHGSVYTSKAYTALCEQLGEVPPGS
;
A
#
# COMPACT_ATOMS: atom_id res chain seq x y z
N MET A 1 -27.24 3.38 20.87
CA MET A 1 -27.76 4.67 21.41
C MET A 1 -26.82 5.16 22.50
N ASN A 2 -26.39 6.43 22.50
CA ASN A 2 -25.47 6.98 23.51
C ASN A 2 -26.26 7.40 24.78
N ARG A 3 -25.68 7.21 25.97
CA ARG A 3 -26.21 7.66 27.28
C ARG A 3 -26.73 9.10 27.28
N PHE A 4 -26.03 10.03 26.63
CA PHE A 4 -26.48 11.43 26.54
C PHE A 4 -27.72 11.62 25.65
N GLN A 5 -27.81 10.87 24.56
CA GLN A 5 -28.98 10.90 23.67
C GLN A 5 -30.22 10.39 24.41
N PHE A 6 -30.07 9.30 25.18
CA PHE A 6 -31.15 8.78 26.01
C PHE A 6 -31.68 9.85 26.99
N VAL A 7 -30.79 10.61 27.65
CA VAL A 7 -31.22 11.71 28.53
C VAL A 7 -31.96 12.80 27.75
N GLU A 8 -31.47 13.18 26.57
CA GLU A 8 -32.10 14.21 25.74
C GLU A 8 -33.52 13.81 25.31
N ASP A 9 -33.71 12.55 24.93
CA ASP A 9 -34.99 12.03 24.44
C ASP A 9 -36.04 11.89 25.55
N HIS A 10 -35.62 11.66 26.81
CA HIS A 10 -36.53 11.38 27.93
C HIS A 10 -36.60 12.52 28.97
N LYS A 11 -35.87 13.63 28.76
CA LYS A 11 -35.78 14.73 29.74
C LYS A 11 -37.12 15.37 30.10
N SER A 12 -38.08 15.39 29.17
CA SER A 12 -39.41 15.97 29.35
C SER A 12 -40.27 15.15 30.31
N ALA A 13 -40.14 13.82 30.29
CA ALA A 13 -40.94 12.92 31.12
C ALA A 13 -40.37 12.75 32.54
N TRP A 14 -39.04 12.73 32.70
CA TRP A 14 -38.41 12.29 33.96
C TRP A 14 -37.43 13.30 34.59
N GLY A 15 -37.12 14.38 33.88
CA GLY A 15 -36.17 15.40 34.32
C GLY A 15 -34.70 14.97 34.23
N VAL A 16 -33.85 15.91 33.79
CA VAL A 16 -32.41 15.67 33.55
C VAL A 16 -31.67 15.14 34.78
N LYS A 17 -31.96 15.68 35.97
CA LYS A 17 -31.27 15.29 37.22
C LYS A 17 -31.45 13.80 37.52
N ARG A 18 -32.69 13.32 37.48
CA ARG A 18 -33.03 11.92 37.77
C ARG A 18 -32.41 10.99 36.73
N LEU A 19 -32.54 11.31 35.45
CA LEU A 19 -31.97 10.50 34.36
C LEU A 19 -30.44 10.41 34.45
N CYS A 20 -29.75 11.54 34.70
CA CYS A 20 -28.31 11.55 34.88
C CYS A 20 -27.84 10.69 36.08
N GLN A 21 -28.59 10.70 37.19
CA GLN A 21 -28.29 9.85 38.35
C GLN A 21 -28.46 8.37 38.03
N VAL A 22 -29.57 7.98 37.40
CA VAL A 22 -29.86 6.58 37.03
C VAL A 22 -28.83 6.02 36.05
N ILE A 23 -28.38 6.82 35.08
CA ILE A 23 -27.46 6.40 34.02
C ILE A 23 -25.98 6.55 34.44
N GLY A 24 -25.72 7.17 35.59
CA GLY A 24 -24.38 7.38 36.12
C GLY A 24 -23.54 8.36 35.29
N ILE A 25 -24.12 9.50 34.89
CA ILE A 25 -23.39 10.58 34.19
C ILE A 25 -23.56 11.93 34.90
N ALA A 26 -22.56 12.79 34.81
CA ALA A 26 -22.65 14.14 35.37
C ALA A 26 -23.59 15.03 34.52
N ARG A 27 -24.40 15.86 35.19
CA ARG A 27 -25.27 16.84 34.52
C ARG A 27 -24.48 17.83 33.66
N SER A 28 -23.31 18.27 34.14
CA SER A 28 -22.41 19.14 33.40
C SER A 28 -21.95 18.50 32.08
N SER A 29 -21.63 17.21 32.08
CA SER A 29 -21.28 16.47 30.86
C SER A 29 -22.44 16.38 29.88
N PHE A 30 -23.68 16.22 30.36
CA PHE A 30 -24.87 16.25 29.50
C PHE A 30 -25.07 17.61 28.83
N TYR A 31 -24.98 18.71 29.57
CA TYR A 31 -25.12 20.04 28.98
C TYR A 31 -23.95 20.39 28.04
N ALA A 32 -22.72 19.99 28.38
CA ALA A 32 -21.56 20.14 27.49
C ALA A 32 -21.73 19.33 26.20
N TRP A 33 -22.23 18.09 26.31
CA TRP A 33 -22.62 17.30 25.14
C TRP A 33 -23.70 18.03 24.34
N ARG A 34 -24.77 18.54 24.96
CA ARG A 34 -25.85 19.23 24.24
C ARG A 34 -25.34 20.50 23.54
N ALA A 35 -24.54 21.32 24.22
CA ALA A 35 -23.92 22.52 23.66
C ALA A 35 -22.98 22.20 22.48
N GLY A 36 -22.33 21.04 22.50
CA GLY A 36 -21.47 20.58 21.40
C GLY A 36 -22.22 20.05 20.17
N ALA A 37 -23.56 20.06 20.15
CA ALA A 37 -24.35 19.52 19.02
C ALA A 37 -24.01 20.16 17.66
N PRO A 38 -23.89 21.50 17.54
CA PRO A 38 -23.53 22.12 16.26
C PRO A 38 -22.16 21.67 15.74
N LYS A 39 -21.16 21.60 16.63
CA LYS A 39 -19.80 21.14 16.28
C LYS A 39 -19.79 19.68 15.84
N ARG A 40 -20.58 18.81 16.49
CA ARG A 40 -20.72 17.40 16.08
C ARG A 40 -21.40 17.28 14.71
N ALA A 41 -22.44 18.07 14.46
CA ALA A 41 -23.12 18.09 13.16
C ALA A 41 -22.16 18.55 12.04
N ALA A 42 -21.41 19.63 12.25
CA ALA A 42 -20.41 20.11 11.30
C ALA A 42 -19.32 19.05 11.04
N ARG A 43 -18.84 18.36 12.08
CA ARG A 43 -17.89 17.26 11.91
C ARG A 43 -18.46 16.10 11.09
N ALA A 44 -19.73 15.74 11.32
CA ALA A 44 -20.40 14.69 10.56
C ALA A 44 -20.53 15.08 9.08
N GLN A 45 -20.93 16.32 8.77
CA GLN A 45 -20.97 16.85 7.40
C GLN A 45 -19.58 16.85 6.74
N ALA A 46 -18.54 17.27 7.47
CA ALA A 46 -17.17 17.24 6.96
C ALA A 46 -16.68 15.81 6.70
N ASP A 47 -17.11 14.83 7.50
CA ASP A 47 -16.78 13.41 7.28
C ASP A 47 -17.55 12.84 6.06
N VAL A 48 -18.79 13.27 5.81
CA VAL A 48 -19.53 12.95 4.57
C VAL A 48 -18.79 13.51 3.34
N ALA A 49 -18.37 14.77 3.38
CA ALA A 49 -17.61 15.39 2.29
C ALA A 49 -16.27 14.68 2.06
N LEU A 50 -15.57 14.30 3.13
CA LEU A 50 -14.34 13.51 3.04
C LEU A 50 -14.61 12.13 2.41
N ALA A 51 -15.68 11.44 2.81
CA ALA A 51 -16.04 10.16 2.21
C ALA A 51 -16.31 10.27 0.70
N ALA A 52 -16.94 11.36 0.24
CA ALA A 52 -17.14 11.61 -1.19
C ALA A 52 -15.81 11.77 -1.95
N ARG A 53 -14.84 12.52 -1.40
CA ARG A 53 -13.49 12.65 -1.97
C ARG A 53 -12.76 11.31 -2.03
N ILE A 54 -12.86 10.50 -0.97
CA ILE A 54 -12.27 9.16 -0.94
C ILE A 54 -12.86 8.28 -2.04
N ARG A 55 -14.19 8.32 -2.25
CA ARG A 55 -14.84 7.56 -3.33
C ARG A 55 -14.33 7.96 -4.71
N ALA A 56 -14.14 9.26 -4.97
CA ALA A 56 -13.56 9.72 -6.23
C ALA A 56 -12.14 9.17 -6.45
N LEU A 57 -11.29 9.20 -5.42
CA LEU A 57 -9.94 8.63 -5.47
C LEU A 57 -9.91 7.10 -5.64
N GLN A 58 -10.99 6.41 -5.27
CA GLN A 58 -11.14 4.97 -5.44
C GLN A 58 -11.88 4.59 -6.73
N ASP A 59 -12.36 5.55 -7.53
CA ASP A 59 -13.17 5.29 -8.72
C ASP A 59 -12.30 5.22 -9.98
N PRO A 60 -12.16 4.04 -10.62
CA PRO A 60 -11.39 3.90 -11.86
C PRO A 60 -11.93 4.73 -13.01
N ALA A 61 -13.23 5.04 -13.02
CA ALA A 61 -13.82 5.93 -14.04
C ALA A 61 -13.32 7.37 -13.91
N GLN A 62 -12.82 7.75 -12.73
CA GLN A 62 -12.23 9.05 -12.43
C GLN A 62 -10.70 9.01 -12.38
N GLY A 63 -10.09 7.90 -12.86
CA GLY A 63 -8.63 7.69 -12.81
C GLY A 63 -8.11 7.25 -11.44
N GLY A 64 -8.99 6.94 -10.49
CA GLY A 64 -8.65 6.40 -9.17
C GLY A 64 -8.41 4.89 -9.17
N ASP A 65 -8.04 4.34 -8.01
CA ASP A 65 -7.80 2.91 -7.85
C ASP A 65 -8.60 2.35 -6.67
N ARG A 66 -9.46 1.37 -6.96
CA ARG A 66 -10.27 0.69 -5.94
C ARG A 66 -9.41 -0.04 -4.90
N GLY A 67 -8.14 -0.32 -5.19
CA GLY A 67 -7.16 -0.91 -4.28
C GLY A 67 -6.62 0.04 -3.23
N TYR A 68 -6.85 1.34 -3.34
CA TYR A 68 -6.26 2.31 -2.43
C TYR A 68 -6.86 2.22 -1.03
N GLY A 69 -6.01 1.88 -0.06
CA GLY A 69 -6.30 1.92 1.36
C GLY A 69 -5.99 3.29 1.99
N ALA A 70 -6.29 3.43 3.28
CA ALA A 70 -6.11 4.68 4.02
C ALA A 70 -4.73 5.36 3.86
N PRO A 71 -3.58 4.65 3.81
CA PRO A 71 -2.28 5.30 3.61
C PRO A 71 -2.17 6.03 2.26
N ARG A 72 -2.52 5.35 1.15
CA ARG A 72 -2.44 5.93 -0.20
C ARG A 72 -3.45 7.04 -0.39
N ILE A 73 -4.69 6.82 0.05
CA ILE A 73 -5.73 7.86 0.05
C ILE A 73 -5.30 9.10 0.84
N THR A 74 -4.61 8.92 1.98
CA THR A 74 -4.11 10.07 2.75
C THR A 74 -3.03 10.84 2.00
N ALA A 75 -2.13 10.14 1.30
CA ALA A 75 -1.11 10.78 0.48
C ALA A 75 -1.76 11.61 -0.63
N ASP A 76 -2.67 11.01 -1.40
CA ASP A 76 -3.35 11.66 -2.53
C ASP A 76 -4.21 12.85 -2.07
N LEU A 77 -4.91 12.73 -0.93
CA LEU A 77 -5.69 13.83 -0.36
C LEU A 77 -4.83 15.03 0.09
N ASN A 78 -3.55 14.77 0.40
CA ASN A 78 -2.61 15.76 0.92
C ASN A 78 -1.61 16.25 -0.14
N GLU A 79 -1.64 15.65 -1.33
CA GLU A 79 -0.82 16.07 -2.45
C GLU A 79 -1.23 17.50 -2.86
N GLY A 80 -0.26 18.41 -2.92
CA GLY A 80 -0.52 19.84 -3.19
C GLY A 80 -1.26 20.59 -2.08
N ALA A 81 -1.68 19.93 -0.99
CA ALA A 81 -2.42 20.58 0.08
C ALA A 81 -1.49 21.37 1.03
N PRO A 82 -1.85 22.64 1.37
CA PRO A 82 -1.21 23.41 2.44
C PRO A 82 -1.19 22.64 3.77
N ALA A 83 -0.17 22.88 4.61
CA ALA A 83 0.05 22.10 5.83
C ALA A 83 -1.14 22.15 6.82
N ASP A 84 -1.84 23.28 6.89
CA ASP A 84 -3.03 23.51 7.71
C ASP A 84 -4.30 22.81 7.18
N GLN A 85 -4.28 22.37 5.92
CA GLN A 85 -5.41 21.70 5.26
C GLN A 85 -5.22 20.19 5.14
N ARG A 86 -4.05 19.66 5.54
CA ARG A 86 -3.75 18.24 5.47
C ARG A 86 -4.64 17.41 6.39
N VAL A 87 -5.09 16.27 5.87
CA VAL A 87 -5.92 15.32 6.59
C VAL A 87 -5.03 14.27 7.25
N ASN A 88 -5.25 14.03 8.55
CA ASN A 88 -4.56 12.99 9.29
C ASN A 88 -5.01 11.58 8.85
N HIS A 89 -4.07 10.66 8.65
CA HIS A 89 -4.36 9.28 8.24
C HIS A 89 -5.35 8.55 9.17
N LYS A 90 -5.34 8.81 10.48
CA LYS A 90 -6.29 8.23 11.44
C LYS A 90 -7.71 8.71 11.18
N ARG A 91 -7.87 9.97 10.74
CA ARG A 91 -9.17 10.51 10.34
C ARG A 91 -9.66 9.82 9.06
N VAL A 92 -8.79 9.64 8.07
CA VAL A 92 -9.10 8.93 6.83
C VAL A 92 -9.54 7.50 7.14
N ALA A 93 -8.74 6.74 7.89
CA ALA A 93 -9.06 5.36 8.27
C ALA A 93 -10.40 5.25 9.01
N ARG A 94 -10.67 6.14 9.97
CA ARG A 94 -11.95 6.19 10.68
C ARG A 94 -13.12 6.48 9.73
N VAL A 95 -12.99 7.46 8.84
CA VAL A 95 -14.06 7.80 7.88
C VAL A 95 -14.28 6.65 6.91
N MET A 96 -13.23 6.03 6.38
CA MET A 96 -13.35 4.84 5.54
C MET A 96 -14.16 3.74 6.24
N ALA A 97 -13.82 3.41 7.49
CA ALA A 97 -14.55 2.42 8.28
C ALA A 97 -16.03 2.81 8.51
N CYS A 98 -16.32 4.07 8.87
CA CYS A 98 -17.70 4.53 9.09
C CYS A 98 -18.57 4.47 7.84
N PHE A 99 -17.99 4.61 6.65
CA PHE A 99 -18.71 4.64 5.37
C PHE A 99 -18.59 3.34 4.56
N GLY A 100 -18.01 2.28 5.14
CA GLY A 100 -17.84 0.99 4.46
C GLY A 100 -16.86 1.04 3.28
N LEU A 101 -15.94 2.01 3.27
CA LEU A 101 -14.92 2.15 2.24
C LEU A 101 -13.70 1.32 2.62
N SER A 102 -13.15 0.57 1.67
CA SER A 102 -11.94 -0.23 1.86
C SER A 102 -11.16 -0.29 0.55
N GLY A 103 -9.85 -0.51 0.65
CA GLY A 103 -9.03 -0.84 -0.53
C GLY A 103 -9.33 -2.28 -0.94
N THR A 104 -9.97 -2.45 -2.09
CA THR A 104 -10.21 -3.77 -2.68
C THR A 104 -8.98 -4.24 -3.43
N ARG A 105 -8.31 -5.28 -2.91
CA ARG A 105 -7.28 -5.99 -3.68
C ARG A 105 -8.00 -6.84 -4.73
N LEU A 106 -8.26 -6.27 -5.91
CA LEU A 106 -8.73 -7.03 -7.07
C LEU A 106 -7.63 -8.03 -7.43
N HIS A 107 -7.78 -9.28 -7.01
CA HIS A 107 -6.91 -10.34 -7.48
C HIS A 107 -7.25 -10.63 -8.94
N ARG A 108 -6.77 -9.78 -9.86
CA ARG A 108 -6.84 -10.06 -11.28
C ARG A 108 -5.86 -11.20 -11.53
N ARG A 109 -6.39 -12.42 -11.57
CA ARG A 109 -5.63 -13.65 -11.79
C ARG A 109 -5.14 -13.68 -13.24
N ARG A 110 -4.14 -12.84 -13.60
CA ARG A 110 -3.31 -13.10 -14.77
C ARG A 110 -2.40 -14.26 -14.37
N ARG A 111 -2.40 -15.31 -15.20
CA ARG A 111 -1.47 -16.43 -15.05
C ARG A 111 -0.07 -15.87 -15.29
N THR A 112 0.67 -15.62 -14.21
CA THR A 112 1.98 -14.97 -14.16
C THR A 112 3.10 -15.82 -14.75
N THR A 113 2.88 -17.13 -14.88
CA THR A 113 3.97 -18.07 -15.19
C THR A 113 3.45 -19.24 -16.02
N ARG A 114 4.05 -19.51 -17.18
CA ARG A 114 4.18 -20.89 -17.67
C ARG A 114 5.30 -21.49 -16.83
N SER A 115 4.98 -22.39 -15.90
CA SER A 115 6.04 -23.09 -15.18
C SER A 115 6.88 -23.84 -16.22
N ASP A 116 8.19 -23.69 -16.14
CA ASP A 116 9.07 -24.63 -16.80
C ASP A 116 8.86 -25.99 -16.12
N GLN A 117 8.38 -26.98 -16.86
CA GLN A 117 8.21 -28.34 -16.35
C GLN A 117 9.55 -29.10 -16.30
N ALA A 118 10.66 -28.49 -16.74
CA ALA A 118 11.95 -29.16 -16.87
C ALA A 118 13.17 -28.42 -16.26
N GLY A 119 13.03 -27.24 -15.68
CA GLY A 119 14.17 -26.45 -15.18
C GLY A 119 14.36 -26.57 -13.67
N CYS A 120 15.57 -26.94 -13.23
CA CYS A 120 15.99 -27.10 -11.84
C CYS A 120 15.43 -26.03 -10.88
N ARG A 121 14.87 -26.48 -9.75
CA ARG A 121 14.54 -25.58 -8.63
C ARG A 121 15.86 -25.08 -8.03
N PHE A 122 16.04 -23.77 -8.04
CA PHE A 122 17.04 -23.13 -7.19
C PHE A 122 16.46 -22.91 -5.79
N ASP A 123 17.30 -23.10 -4.77
CA ASP A 123 16.91 -22.97 -3.37
C ASP A 123 16.61 -21.51 -3.01
N ASP A 124 15.55 -21.30 -2.22
CA ASP A 124 15.13 -20.00 -1.70
C ASP A 124 16.14 -19.51 -0.65
N LEU A 125 17.21 -18.84 -1.10
CA LEU A 125 18.27 -18.34 -0.24
C LEU A 125 17.85 -17.18 0.68
N ILE A 126 16.64 -16.63 0.54
CA ILE A 126 16.15 -15.56 1.41
C ILE A 126 15.28 -16.10 2.55
N ASP A 127 14.78 -17.34 2.49
CA ASP A 127 13.90 -17.96 3.50
C ASP A 127 12.78 -17.00 3.97
N ARG A 128 12.27 -16.18 3.04
CA ARG A 128 11.31 -15.08 3.29
C ARG A 128 11.72 -14.10 4.40
N ASP A 129 13.02 -14.01 4.70
CA ASP A 129 13.59 -13.08 5.65
C ASP A 129 13.85 -11.71 5.01
N PHE A 130 12.79 -10.90 4.95
CA PHE A 130 12.84 -9.51 4.49
C PHE A 130 13.26 -8.51 5.58
N ARG A 131 13.89 -9.00 6.67
CA ARG A 131 14.41 -8.12 7.74
C ARG A 131 15.51 -7.22 7.18
N THR A 132 15.54 -6.00 7.69
CA THR A 132 16.51 -4.95 7.32
C THR A 132 17.92 -5.36 7.75
N GLY A 133 18.81 -5.52 6.78
CA GLY A 133 20.25 -5.67 6.97
C GLY A 133 21.02 -4.43 6.49
N GLU A 134 22.33 -4.57 6.31
CA GLU A 134 23.15 -3.50 5.73
C GLU A 134 22.81 -3.26 4.23
N PRO A 135 22.88 -2.02 3.74
CA PRO A 135 22.77 -1.73 2.32
C PRO A 135 23.74 -2.55 1.46
N ASN A 136 23.35 -2.84 0.23
CA ASN A 136 24.16 -3.56 -0.76
C ASN A 136 24.50 -5.01 -0.43
N GLN A 137 23.69 -5.67 0.41
CA GLN A 137 23.88 -7.09 0.77
C GLN A 137 22.82 -8.01 0.19
N ARG A 138 21.56 -7.56 0.15
CA ARG A 138 20.42 -8.38 -0.28
C ARG A 138 19.48 -7.57 -1.16
N TYR A 139 19.10 -8.16 -2.27
CA TYR A 139 18.24 -7.58 -3.28
C TYR A 139 17.04 -8.48 -3.54
N VAL A 140 15.89 -7.84 -3.76
CA VAL A 140 14.71 -8.52 -4.28
C VAL A 140 14.30 -7.89 -5.60
N GLY A 141 13.87 -8.72 -6.54
CA GLY A 141 13.30 -8.27 -7.80
C GLY A 141 11.96 -8.91 -8.10
N ASP A 142 11.12 -8.12 -8.75
CA ASP A 142 9.81 -8.53 -9.26
C ASP A 142 9.61 -7.95 -10.67
N ILE A 143 8.82 -8.67 -11.48
CA ILE A 143 8.29 -8.17 -12.75
C ILE A 143 6.79 -7.97 -12.59
N THR A 144 6.37 -6.71 -12.68
CA THR A 144 4.96 -6.32 -12.62
C THR A 144 4.47 -5.83 -13.98
N TYR A 145 3.18 -6.06 -14.26
CA TYR A 145 2.52 -5.67 -15.50
C TYR A 145 1.76 -4.36 -15.30
N LEU A 146 2.03 -3.38 -16.16
CA LEU A 146 1.39 -2.07 -16.16
C LEU A 146 0.44 -1.97 -17.37
N PRO A 147 -0.88 -2.04 -17.16
CA PRO A 147 -1.84 -1.85 -18.25
C PRO A 147 -1.81 -0.38 -18.73
N VAL A 148 -1.80 -0.18 -20.04
CA VAL A 148 -1.83 1.14 -20.68
C VAL A 148 -3.23 1.43 -21.22
N GLN A 149 -3.62 2.70 -21.30
CA GLN A 149 -4.97 3.12 -21.73
C GLN A 149 -5.31 2.69 -23.16
N ASP A 150 -4.31 2.51 -24.02
CA ASP A 150 -4.46 2.06 -25.41
C ASP A 150 -4.72 0.55 -25.55
N GLY A 151 -4.77 -0.19 -24.43
CA GLY A 151 -4.97 -1.62 -24.38
C GLY A 151 -3.69 -2.45 -24.40
N SER A 152 -2.52 -1.82 -24.58
CA SER A 152 -1.23 -2.48 -24.46
C SER A 152 -0.87 -2.75 -22.99
N THR A 153 0.14 -3.59 -22.77
CA THR A 153 0.66 -3.89 -21.43
C THR A 153 2.18 -3.69 -21.44
N LEU A 154 2.64 -2.80 -20.58
CA LEU A 154 4.07 -2.64 -20.28
C LEU A 154 4.46 -3.59 -19.14
N TYR A 155 5.73 -3.94 -19.12
CA TYR A 155 6.36 -4.80 -18.13
C TYR A 155 7.41 -3.97 -17.41
N PHE A 156 7.36 -3.96 -16.08
CA PHE A 156 8.28 -3.22 -15.23
C PHE A 156 9.06 -4.22 -14.39
N ALA A 157 10.38 -4.28 -14.59
CA ALA A 157 11.29 -5.02 -13.72
C ALA A 157 11.87 -4.07 -12.68
N SER A 158 11.94 -4.53 -11.43
CA SER A 158 12.45 -3.76 -10.31
C SER A 158 13.55 -4.52 -9.57
N VAL A 159 14.49 -3.77 -8.98
CA VAL A 159 15.53 -4.27 -8.09
C VAL A 159 15.53 -3.39 -6.84
N ILE A 160 15.15 -3.95 -5.70
CA ILE A 160 15.03 -3.26 -4.42
C ILE A 160 16.08 -3.80 -3.46
N ASP A 161 16.88 -2.91 -2.89
CA ASP A 161 17.78 -3.21 -1.78
C ASP A 161 16.97 -3.41 -0.49
N LEU A 162 17.07 -4.58 0.14
CA LEU A 162 16.34 -4.87 1.37
C LEU A 162 16.87 -4.09 2.59
N GLY A 163 18.18 -3.80 2.62
CA GLY A 163 18.82 -3.06 3.71
C GLY A 163 18.44 -1.59 3.68
N SER A 164 18.59 -0.93 2.52
CA SER A 164 18.28 0.49 2.40
C SER A 164 16.84 0.81 1.97
N ARG A 165 16.04 -0.20 1.61
CA ARG A 165 14.68 -0.06 1.03
C ARG A 165 14.61 0.78 -0.25
N LYS A 166 15.74 0.97 -0.94
CA LYS A 166 15.82 1.80 -2.14
C LYS A 166 15.56 0.94 -3.37
N LEU A 167 14.75 1.44 -4.31
CA LEU A 167 14.73 0.93 -5.68
C LEU A 167 16.06 1.31 -6.35
N THR A 168 16.98 0.37 -6.47
CA THR A 168 18.33 0.61 -6.96
C THR A 168 18.45 0.44 -8.46
N GLY A 169 17.57 -0.34 -9.07
CA GLY A 169 17.52 -0.53 -10.51
C GLY A 169 16.11 -0.85 -10.98
N TRP A 170 15.80 -0.47 -12.21
CA TRP A 170 14.53 -0.77 -12.84
C TRP A 170 14.66 -0.70 -14.36
N ALA A 171 13.74 -1.37 -15.06
CA ALA A 171 13.62 -1.30 -16.51
C ALA A 171 12.15 -1.47 -16.92
N MET A 172 11.79 -0.96 -18.11
CA MET A 172 10.46 -1.11 -18.69
C MET A 172 10.53 -1.62 -20.12
N GLY A 173 9.61 -2.50 -20.50
CA GLY A 173 9.52 -3.03 -21.85
C GLY A 173 8.10 -3.39 -22.26
N GLN A 174 7.88 -3.60 -23.56
CA GLN A 174 6.59 -4.03 -24.10
C GLN A 174 6.38 -5.56 -24.03
N HIS A 175 7.40 -6.29 -23.56
CA HIS A 175 7.41 -7.75 -23.53
C HIS A 175 8.24 -8.24 -22.34
N MET A 176 7.82 -9.36 -21.76
CA MET A 176 8.56 -10.08 -20.71
C MET A 176 9.67 -10.92 -21.35
N ARG A 177 10.88 -10.36 -21.41
CA ARG A 177 12.09 -11.07 -21.86
C ARG A 177 13.21 -10.92 -20.83
N THR A 178 14.24 -11.77 -20.93
CA THR A 178 15.38 -11.77 -19.99
C THR A 178 16.09 -10.42 -19.96
N GLU A 179 16.22 -9.74 -21.11
CA GLU A 179 16.92 -8.47 -21.21
C GLU A 179 16.32 -7.40 -20.28
N LEU A 180 15.01 -7.44 -20.03
CA LEU A 180 14.33 -6.52 -19.12
C LEU A 180 14.87 -6.65 -17.68
N VAL A 181 15.14 -7.88 -17.24
CA VAL A 181 15.70 -8.13 -15.90
C VAL A 181 17.18 -7.74 -15.88
N GLU A 182 17.91 -8.05 -16.95
CA GLU A 182 19.32 -7.70 -17.06
C GLU A 182 19.55 -6.20 -16.99
N GLU A 183 18.71 -5.41 -17.68
CA GLU A 183 18.78 -3.95 -17.64
C GLU A 183 18.54 -3.41 -16.22
N ALA A 184 17.55 -3.97 -15.50
CA ALA A 184 17.28 -3.57 -14.13
C ALA A 184 18.46 -3.90 -13.18
N LEU A 185 19.10 -5.07 -13.35
CA LEU A 185 20.29 -5.45 -12.58
C LEU A 185 21.51 -4.58 -12.92
N LYS A 186 21.76 -4.31 -14.21
CA LYS A 186 22.84 -3.42 -14.65
C LYS A 186 22.66 -2.01 -14.06
N ALA A 187 21.42 -1.51 -14.04
CA ALA A 187 21.10 -0.24 -13.39
C ALA A 187 21.39 -0.26 -11.89
N ALA A 188 21.02 -1.34 -11.18
CA ALA A 188 21.32 -1.52 -9.76
C ALA A 188 22.82 -1.55 -9.47
N CYS A 189 23.58 -2.30 -10.27
CA CYS A 189 25.03 -2.40 -10.17
C CYS A 189 25.70 -1.04 -10.37
N ALA A 190 25.33 -0.32 -11.43
CA ALA A 190 25.84 1.02 -11.70
C ALA A 190 25.52 1.99 -10.54
N GLN A 191 24.31 1.91 -9.97
CA GLN A 191 23.91 2.77 -8.85
C GLN A 191 24.65 2.47 -7.54
N ARG A 192 25.11 1.22 -7.35
CA ARG A 192 25.81 0.77 -6.14
C ARG A 192 27.33 0.75 -6.27
N GLY A 193 27.85 0.89 -7.49
CA GLY A 193 29.27 0.73 -7.77
C GLY A 193 29.73 -0.74 -7.72
N GLY A 194 28.80 -1.69 -7.84
CA GLY A 194 29.05 -3.12 -7.75
C GLY A 194 28.02 -3.86 -6.88
N LEU A 195 27.73 -5.11 -7.27
CA LEU A 195 26.86 -6.04 -6.52
C LEU A 195 27.63 -7.27 -6.03
N ALA A 196 28.97 -7.19 -6.02
CA ALA A 196 29.82 -8.30 -5.62
C ALA A 196 29.50 -8.79 -4.20
N GLY A 197 29.20 -10.07 -4.06
CA GLY A 197 28.82 -10.70 -2.78
C GLY A 197 27.37 -10.44 -2.35
N ALA A 198 26.59 -9.69 -3.13
CA ALA A 198 25.18 -9.48 -2.85
C ALA A 198 24.36 -10.70 -3.27
N VAL A 199 23.30 -10.98 -2.50
CA VAL A 199 22.33 -12.04 -2.80
C VAL A 199 21.12 -11.42 -3.47
N PHE A 200 20.80 -11.88 -4.68
CA PHE A 200 19.59 -11.47 -5.39
C PHE A 200 18.53 -12.56 -5.33
N HIS A 201 17.29 -12.17 -5.03
CA HIS A 201 16.14 -13.05 -5.04
C HIS A 201 15.06 -12.53 -5.99
N SER A 202 14.49 -13.44 -6.78
CA SER A 202 13.37 -13.15 -7.66
C SER A 202 12.17 -14.01 -7.29
N ASP A 203 11.00 -13.37 -7.19
CA ASP A 203 9.73 -14.09 -6.99
C ASP A 203 9.32 -14.79 -8.31
N HIS A 204 9.77 -16.03 -8.47
CA HIS A 204 9.31 -17.06 -9.43
C HIS A 204 8.76 -16.59 -10.80
N GLY A 205 9.66 -16.44 -11.78
CA GLY A 205 9.33 -16.41 -13.20
C GLY A 205 10.41 -17.11 -14.04
N SER A 206 10.02 -17.84 -15.10
CA SER A 206 10.93 -18.56 -16.02
C SER A 206 11.97 -17.67 -16.72
N VAL A 207 11.86 -16.36 -16.55
CA VAL A 207 12.79 -15.33 -17.06
C VAL A 207 14.08 -15.31 -16.23
N TYR A 208 13.98 -15.51 -14.93
CA TYR A 208 15.09 -15.56 -13.96
C TYR A 208 15.81 -16.92 -13.96
N THR A 209 15.31 -17.91 -14.71
CA THR A 209 15.92 -19.25 -14.83
C THR A 209 16.63 -19.45 -16.16
N SER A 210 16.82 -18.39 -16.96
CA SER A 210 17.49 -18.48 -18.25
C SER A 210 19.02 -18.48 -18.09
N LYS A 211 19.74 -19.21 -18.97
CA LYS A 211 21.21 -19.28 -18.95
C LYS A 211 21.89 -17.90 -19.02
N ALA A 212 21.26 -16.95 -19.71
CA ALA A 212 21.74 -15.58 -19.82
C ALA A 212 21.69 -14.83 -18.47
N TYR A 213 20.65 -15.09 -17.66
CA TYR A 213 20.55 -14.53 -16.32
C TYR A 213 21.61 -15.08 -15.37
N THR A 214 21.84 -16.41 -15.38
CA THR A 214 22.91 -17.03 -14.58
C THR A 214 24.29 -16.48 -14.95
N ALA A 215 24.59 -16.37 -16.25
CA ALA A 215 25.83 -15.78 -16.72
C ALA A 215 26.00 -14.31 -16.31
N LEU A 216 24.90 -13.55 -16.25
CA LEU A 216 24.93 -12.16 -15.78
C LEU A 216 25.18 -12.08 -14.26
N CYS A 217 24.54 -12.92 -13.44
CA CYS A 217 24.81 -12.95 -12.01
C CYS A 217 26.28 -13.30 -11.72
N GLU A 218 26.83 -14.29 -12.42
CA GLU A 218 28.26 -14.65 -12.34
C GLU A 218 29.17 -13.49 -12.77
N GLN A 219 28.83 -12.76 -13.83
CA GLN A 219 29.58 -11.59 -14.29
C GLN A 219 29.51 -10.40 -13.32
N LEU A 220 28.39 -10.23 -12.62
CA LEU A 220 28.18 -9.15 -11.65
C LEU A 220 28.74 -9.47 -10.26
N GLY A 221 29.28 -10.67 -10.05
CA GLY A 221 29.82 -11.14 -8.77
C GLY A 221 28.74 -11.43 -7.73
N GLU A 222 27.49 -11.57 -8.14
CA GLU A 222 26.40 -12.05 -7.28
C GLU A 222 26.57 -13.55 -7.06
N VAL A 223 26.24 -14.04 -5.86
CA VAL A 223 26.15 -15.49 -5.64
C VAL A 223 24.87 -15.96 -6.34
N PRO A 224 24.97 -16.76 -7.42
CA PRO A 224 23.77 -17.35 -8.00
C PRO A 224 23.13 -18.25 -6.94
N PRO A 225 21.80 -18.39 -6.91
CA PRO A 225 21.20 -19.31 -5.97
C PRO A 225 21.74 -20.72 -6.26
N GLY A 226 22.37 -21.37 -5.27
CA GLY A 226 22.86 -22.75 -5.38
C GLY A 226 24.38 -23.01 -5.41
N SER A 227 25.23 -22.16 -4.82
CA SER A 227 26.59 -22.55 -4.37
C SER A 227 26.61 -22.92 -2.90
#